data_AF-A0A432ZY90-F1
#
_entry.id   AF-A0A432ZY90-F1
#
_cell.length_a   1.000
_cell.length_b   1.000
_cell.length_c   1.000
_cell.angle_alpha   90.00
_cell.angle_beta   90.00
_cell.angle_gamma   90.00
#
_symmetry.space_group_name_H-M   'P 1'
#
loop_
_entity.id
_entity.type
_entity.pdbx_description
1 polymer ?
#
loop_
_entity_poly.entity_id
_entity_poly.type
_entity_poly.pdbx_seq_one_letter_code
_entity_poly.pdbx_strand_id
1 'polypeptide(L)'
;PHRPQPNSQEAERIEKENTDRLLASRRLSLIVDLDQTIIHATWDPTVEDWMKDEKNVNHPATKVGFWYTASMGGIIDVSPGTVTFSLVMQDIRKFVLPGSPLVYYIKLRPDLRKFLSEVTKLYELHIYTMGTRNYAEAVAKEIDPDKEYFKERILSRDESGSMYDMVQIQRVRRGVENFYFGRILETRLNVATPTSF
;
A
#
# COMPACT_ATOMS: atom_id res chain seq x y z
N PRO A 1 -19.11 -17.77 -2.52
CA PRO A 1 -18.93 -18.69 -1.38
C PRO A 1 -18.37 -17.95 -0.16
N HIS A 2 -19.17 -17.83 0.90
CA HIS A 2 -18.75 -17.17 2.13
C HIS A 2 -17.73 -18.10 2.83
N ARG A 3 -16.49 -17.64 3.03
CA ARG A 3 -15.51 -18.38 3.83
C ARG A 3 -16.06 -18.46 5.26
N PRO A 4 -16.20 -19.65 5.87
CA PRO A 4 -16.69 -19.75 7.24
C PRO A 4 -15.75 -18.95 8.16
N GLN A 5 -16.34 -18.11 9.00
CA GLN A 5 -15.62 -17.39 10.04
C GLN A 5 -15.03 -18.43 11.01
N PRO A 6 -13.72 -18.36 11.35
CA PRO A 6 -13.15 -19.24 12.36
C PRO A 6 -13.88 -19.04 13.70
N ASN A 7 -14.07 -20.13 14.45
CA ASN A 7 -14.59 -20.03 15.82
C ASN A 7 -13.54 -19.36 16.73
N SER A 8 -13.96 -18.84 17.89
CA SER A 8 -13.08 -18.05 18.76
C SER A 8 -11.79 -18.78 19.18
N GLN A 9 -11.87 -20.08 19.46
CA GLN A 9 -10.70 -20.88 19.85
C GLN A 9 -9.71 -21.05 18.70
N GLU A 10 -10.19 -21.26 17.47
CA GLU A 10 -9.34 -21.36 16.29
C GLU A 10 -8.72 -20.02 15.92
N ALA A 11 -9.47 -18.92 16.08
CA ALA A 11 -8.94 -17.57 15.89
C ALA A 11 -7.79 -17.26 16.87
N GLU A 12 -7.96 -17.58 18.17
CA GLU A 12 -6.92 -17.43 19.18
C GLU A 12 -5.67 -18.26 18.88
N ARG A 13 -5.86 -19.50 18.41
CA ARG A 13 -4.75 -20.38 18.02
C ARG A 13 -3.96 -19.81 16.85
N ILE A 14 -4.64 -19.38 15.79
CA ILE A 14 -4.02 -18.76 14.61
C ILE A 14 -3.29 -17.47 14.99
N GLU A 15 -3.88 -16.68 15.89
CA GLU A 15 -3.24 -15.45 16.37
C GLU A 15 -1.95 -15.77 17.12
N LYS A 16 -1.99 -16.72 18.05
CA LYS A 16 -0.82 -17.14 18.83
C LYS A 16 0.29 -17.69 17.92
N GLU A 17 -0.04 -18.59 16.99
CA GLU A 17 0.92 -19.15 16.03
C GLU A 17 1.59 -18.06 15.17
N ASN A 18 0.82 -17.08 14.69
CA ASN A 18 1.35 -15.95 13.93
C ASN A 18 2.35 -15.12 14.75
N THR A 19 2.10 -15.01 16.04
CA THR A 19 2.90 -14.21 16.97
C THR A 19 4.22 -14.86 17.25
N ASP A 20 4.17 -16.14 17.61
CA ASP A 20 5.34 -16.94 17.91
C ASP A 20 6.28 -16.93 16.69
N ARG A 21 5.72 -17.01 15.47
CA ARG A 21 6.47 -16.87 14.21
C ARG A 21 7.11 -15.48 14.03
N LEU A 22 6.36 -14.40 14.29
CA LEU A 22 6.88 -13.04 14.14
C LEU A 22 7.99 -12.76 15.17
N LEU A 23 7.79 -13.16 16.42
CA LEU A 23 8.80 -13.08 17.48
C LEU A 23 10.04 -13.90 17.14
N ALA A 24 9.88 -15.14 16.68
CA ALA A 24 10.99 -16.00 16.26
C ALA A 24 11.80 -15.39 15.10
N SER A 25 11.14 -14.68 14.19
CA SER A 25 11.80 -13.97 13.07
C SER A 25 12.25 -12.55 13.42
N ARG A 26 12.05 -12.08 14.67
CA ARG A 26 12.30 -10.69 15.12
C ARG A 26 11.63 -9.65 14.22
N ARG A 27 10.46 -9.97 13.69
CA ARG A 27 9.65 -9.08 12.83
C ARG A 27 8.40 -8.63 13.56
N LEU A 28 7.88 -7.49 13.13
CA LEU A 28 6.61 -6.93 13.57
C LEU A 28 5.60 -6.95 12.42
N SER A 29 4.33 -6.63 12.67
CA SER A 29 3.36 -6.40 11.58
C SER A 29 3.28 -4.91 11.26
N LEU A 30 3.28 -4.56 9.96
CA LEU A 30 3.03 -3.20 9.48
C LEU A 30 1.78 -3.19 8.61
N ILE A 31 0.81 -2.38 9.02
CA ILE A 31 -0.41 -2.13 8.25
C ILE A 31 -0.16 -0.92 7.35
N VAL A 32 -0.38 -1.10 6.05
CA VAL A 32 -0.09 -0.12 5.00
C VAL A 32 -1.39 0.26 4.30
N ASP A 33 -1.77 1.52 4.43
CA ASP A 33 -2.85 2.11 3.62
C ASP A 33 -2.38 2.39 2.19
N LEU A 34 -3.32 2.41 1.24
CA LEU A 34 -3.04 2.62 -0.19
C LEU A 34 -3.11 4.09 -0.59
N ASP A 35 -4.32 4.63 -0.68
CA ASP A 35 -4.61 5.94 -1.24
C ASP A 35 -4.07 7.07 -0.37
N GLN A 36 -3.37 8.01 -0.99
CA GLN A 36 -2.68 9.12 -0.33
C GLN A 36 -1.56 8.67 0.63
N THR A 37 -1.27 7.36 0.74
CA THR A 37 -0.24 6.81 1.63
C THR A 37 0.95 6.26 0.84
N ILE A 38 0.73 5.27 -0.04
CA ILE A 38 1.78 4.73 -0.92
C ILE A 38 1.49 4.92 -2.42
N ILE A 39 0.25 5.30 -2.76
CA ILE A 39 -0.15 5.64 -4.12
C ILE A 39 -1.08 6.87 -4.13
N HIS A 40 -1.26 7.47 -5.29
CA HIS A 40 -2.34 8.41 -5.57
C HIS A 40 -3.11 7.94 -6.81
N ALA A 41 -4.41 7.69 -6.66
CA ALA A 41 -5.28 7.25 -7.75
C ALA A 41 -6.14 8.39 -8.31
N THR A 42 -6.40 8.35 -9.61
CA THR A 42 -7.40 9.17 -10.30
C THR A 42 -7.99 8.39 -11.47
N TRP A 43 -9.16 8.81 -11.93
CA TRP A 43 -9.86 8.31 -13.12
C TRP A 43 -9.97 9.38 -14.20
N ASP A 44 -9.27 10.51 -14.01
CA ASP A 44 -9.25 11.63 -14.95
C ASP A 44 -8.44 11.24 -16.21
N PRO A 45 -9.06 11.23 -17.40
CA PRO A 45 -8.39 10.86 -18.64
C PRO A 45 -7.30 11.86 -19.06
N THR A 46 -7.30 13.08 -18.53
CA THR A 46 -6.26 14.09 -18.85
C THR A 46 -4.85 13.61 -18.49
N VAL A 47 -4.72 12.66 -17.55
CA VAL A 47 -3.44 12.02 -17.22
C VAL A 47 -2.83 11.34 -18.44
N GLU A 48 -3.65 10.71 -19.29
CA GLU A 48 -3.19 10.04 -20.50
C GLU A 48 -2.65 11.07 -21.52
N ASP A 49 -3.29 12.25 -21.62
CA ASP A 49 -2.81 13.33 -22.48
C ASP A 49 -1.46 13.87 -21.99
N TRP A 50 -1.32 14.07 -20.68
CA TRP A 50 -0.04 14.48 -20.07
C TRP A 50 1.06 13.45 -20.29
N MET A 51 0.73 12.15 -20.28
CA MET A 51 1.69 11.08 -20.53
C MET A 51 2.15 11.02 -21.98
N LYS A 52 1.30 11.38 -22.95
CA LYS A 52 1.57 11.28 -24.39
C LYS A 52 2.29 12.51 -24.95
N ASP A 53 1.92 13.69 -24.48
CA ASP A 53 2.45 14.95 -25.00
C ASP A 53 3.68 15.40 -24.20
N GLU A 54 4.88 15.19 -24.75
CA GLU A 54 6.15 15.63 -24.14
C GLU A 54 6.25 17.15 -23.95
N LYS A 55 5.46 17.94 -24.68
CA LYS A 55 5.43 19.41 -24.57
C LYS A 55 4.45 19.89 -23.49
N ASN A 56 3.63 19.00 -22.95
CA ASN A 56 2.70 19.37 -21.89
C ASN A 56 3.45 19.77 -20.62
N VAL A 57 3.04 20.86 -19.99
CA VAL A 57 3.67 21.38 -18.76
C VAL A 57 3.64 20.38 -17.59
N ASN A 58 2.68 19.45 -17.59
CA ASN A 58 2.53 18.41 -16.58
C ASN A 58 3.23 17.09 -16.97
N HIS A 59 3.74 16.95 -18.20
CA HIS A 59 4.46 15.75 -18.65
C HIS A 59 5.59 15.35 -17.71
N PRO A 60 6.42 16.28 -17.20
CA PRO A 60 7.49 15.92 -16.26
C PRO A 60 6.98 15.23 -14.99
N ALA A 61 5.81 15.64 -14.46
CA ALA A 61 5.22 15.04 -13.26
C ALA A 61 4.77 13.57 -13.47
N THR A 62 4.59 13.14 -14.71
CA THR A 62 4.28 11.75 -15.05
C THR A 62 5.50 10.82 -14.91
N LYS A 63 6.72 11.38 -14.93
CA LYS A 63 7.98 10.63 -14.85
C LYS A 63 8.39 10.31 -13.41
N VAL A 64 9.30 9.34 -13.28
CA VAL A 64 9.81 8.88 -11.98
C VAL A 64 10.69 9.92 -11.34
N GLY A 65 10.54 10.09 -10.03
CA GLY A 65 11.48 10.89 -9.24
C GLY A 65 11.44 12.38 -9.54
N PHE A 66 10.56 12.87 -10.42
CA PHE A 66 10.49 14.28 -10.82
C PHE A 66 10.47 15.23 -9.62
N TRP A 67 9.63 14.95 -8.62
CA TRP A 67 9.56 15.77 -7.41
C TRP A 67 10.79 15.63 -6.50
N TYR A 68 11.44 14.46 -6.49
CA TYR A 68 12.69 14.25 -5.75
C TYR A 68 13.86 14.99 -6.40
N THR A 69 14.03 14.86 -7.72
CA THR A 69 15.06 15.59 -8.48
C THR A 69 14.82 17.10 -8.47
N ALA A 70 13.57 17.55 -8.63
CA ALA A 70 13.22 18.96 -8.59
C ALA A 70 13.44 19.56 -7.19
N SER A 71 13.09 18.85 -6.12
CA SER A 71 13.31 19.32 -4.74
C SER A 71 14.78 19.30 -4.32
N MET A 72 15.61 18.44 -4.91
CA MET A 72 17.06 18.40 -4.67
C MET A 72 17.87 19.30 -5.61
N GLY A 73 17.23 20.07 -6.51
CA GLY A 73 17.92 20.94 -7.46
C GLY A 73 18.74 20.21 -8.53
N GLY A 74 18.47 18.94 -8.77
CA GLY A 74 19.18 18.13 -9.76
C GLY A 74 18.70 18.43 -11.19
N ILE A 75 19.66 18.67 -12.10
CA ILE A 75 19.39 18.72 -13.54
C ILE A 75 19.18 17.29 -14.03
N ILE A 76 18.05 17.02 -14.68
CA ILE A 76 17.86 15.78 -15.45
C ILE A 76 18.71 15.92 -16.72
N ASP A 77 19.91 15.34 -16.71
CA ASP A 77 20.68 15.18 -17.94
C ASP A 77 20.04 14.09 -18.79
N VAL A 78 19.32 14.52 -19.84
CA VAL A 78 18.68 13.63 -20.83
C VAL A 78 19.61 13.30 -21.99
N SER A 79 20.93 13.50 -21.84
CA SER A 79 21.91 13.13 -22.87
C SER A 79 21.87 11.62 -23.17
N PRO A 80 21.80 11.21 -24.45
CA PRO A 80 21.84 9.80 -24.83
C PRO A 80 23.16 9.17 -24.37
N GLY A 81 23.11 8.24 -23.41
CA GLY A 81 24.25 7.42 -23.01
C GLY A 81 24.85 7.69 -21.63
N THR A 82 24.34 8.65 -20.86
CA THR A 82 24.83 8.94 -19.49
C THR A 82 23.79 8.52 -18.45
N VAL A 83 24.00 7.34 -17.85
CA VAL A 83 23.55 6.92 -16.51
C VAL A 83 22.17 6.22 -16.34
N THR A 84 22.30 4.88 -16.21
CA THR A 84 21.75 3.95 -15.19
C THR A 84 20.25 3.88 -14.91
N PHE A 85 19.62 2.75 -15.30
CA PHE A 85 18.53 1.99 -14.66
C PHE A 85 17.23 2.67 -14.15
N SER A 86 17.18 3.98 -13.93
CA SER A 86 16.03 4.72 -13.40
C SER A 86 15.06 5.21 -14.48
N LEU A 87 15.40 5.06 -15.77
CA LEU A 87 14.62 5.57 -16.91
C LEU A 87 13.50 4.62 -17.39
N VAL A 88 13.42 3.38 -16.90
CA VAL A 88 12.54 2.35 -17.49
C VAL A 88 11.27 2.08 -16.69
N MET A 89 11.17 2.53 -15.44
CA MET A 89 9.91 2.40 -14.72
C MET A 89 9.05 3.61 -15.06
N GLN A 90 7.85 3.42 -15.60
CA GLN A 90 6.85 4.48 -15.52
C GLN A 90 6.41 4.56 -14.06
N ASP A 91 6.13 5.73 -13.50
CA ASP A 91 5.60 5.83 -12.12
C ASP A 91 4.07 5.79 -12.09
N ILE A 92 3.46 6.01 -13.26
CA ILE A 92 2.02 5.89 -13.43
C ILE A 92 1.73 4.48 -13.96
N ARG A 93 0.84 3.76 -13.28
CA ARG A 93 0.26 2.49 -13.73
C ARG A 93 -1.20 2.74 -14.09
N LYS A 94 -1.75 1.91 -14.97
CA LYS A 94 -3.16 1.98 -15.31
C LYS A 94 -3.80 0.62 -15.40
N PHE A 95 -5.04 0.54 -14.93
CA PHE A 95 -5.83 -0.68 -14.96
C PHE A 95 -7.32 -0.37 -15.04
N VAL A 96 -8.11 -1.38 -15.37
CA VAL A 96 -9.58 -1.33 -15.41
C VAL A 96 -10.10 -2.37 -14.44
N LEU A 97 -11.10 -1.99 -13.64
CA LEU A 97 -11.73 -2.91 -12.71
C LEU A 97 -12.75 -3.81 -13.43
N PRO A 98 -12.91 -5.08 -13.01
CA PRO A 98 -13.92 -5.96 -13.58
C PRO A 98 -15.31 -5.33 -13.55
N GLY A 99 -16.00 -5.31 -14.70
CA GLY A 99 -17.35 -4.75 -14.82
C GLY A 99 -17.43 -3.22 -14.82
N SER A 100 -16.30 -2.50 -14.87
CA SER A 100 -16.26 -1.05 -14.98
C SER A 100 -15.63 -0.61 -16.31
N PRO A 101 -16.16 0.43 -16.98
CA PRO A 101 -15.49 1.04 -18.12
C PRO A 101 -14.41 2.06 -17.72
N LEU A 102 -14.26 2.34 -16.41
CA LEU A 102 -13.36 3.38 -15.91
C LEU A 102 -11.91 2.89 -15.91
N VAL A 103 -11.03 3.71 -16.47
CA VAL A 103 -9.58 3.53 -16.38
C VAL A 103 -9.08 4.23 -15.14
N TYR A 104 -8.45 3.46 -14.25
CA TYR A 104 -7.75 3.99 -13.09
C TYR A 104 -6.30 4.26 -13.47
N TYR A 105 -5.80 5.43 -13.08
CA TYR A 105 -4.39 5.79 -13.12
C TYR A 105 -3.91 5.87 -11.68
N ILE A 106 -2.85 5.15 -11.34
CA ILE A 106 -2.20 5.26 -10.03
C ILE A 106 -0.78 5.78 -10.21
N LYS A 107 -0.44 6.86 -9.51
CA LYS A 107 0.93 7.33 -9.35
C LYS A 107 1.52 6.70 -8.10
N LEU A 108 2.63 5.98 -8.26
CA LEU A 108 3.36 5.42 -7.12
C LEU A 108 4.03 6.54 -6.32
N ARG A 109 4.04 6.41 -4.99
CA ARG A 109 4.83 7.32 -4.15
C ARG A 109 6.33 7.12 -4.48
N PRO A 110 7.12 8.20 -4.56
CA PRO A 110 8.56 8.07 -4.83
C PRO A 110 9.24 7.07 -3.90
N ASP A 111 10.18 6.29 -4.45
CA ASP A 111 10.93 5.24 -3.77
C ASP A 111 10.09 4.09 -3.18
N LEU A 112 8.83 3.91 -3.59
CA LEU A 112 7.95 2.86 -3.04
C LEU A 112 8.61 1.47 -2.99
N ARG A 113 9.24 1.04 -4.08
CA ARG A 113 9.88 -0.29 -4.12
C ARG A 113 11.04 -0.43 -3.13
N LYS A 114 11.86 0.61 -3.02
CA LYS A 114 12.96 0.66 -2.04
C LYS A 114 12.41 0.65 -0.61
N PHE A 115 11.37 1.46 -0.35
CA PHE A 115 10.69 1.47 0.93
C PHE A 115 10.20 0.07 1.31
N LEU A 116 9.42 -0.60 0.44
CA LEU A 116 8.89 -1.95 0.70
C LEU A 116 10.00 -2.97 0.95
N SER A 117 11.05 -2.96 0.13
CA SER A 117 12.21 -3.84 0.30
C SER A 117 12.94 -3.62 1.64
N GLU A 118 13.09 -2.39 2.09
CA GLU A 118 13.74 -2.09 3.37
C GLU A 118 12.85 -2.45 4.56
N VAL A 119 11.56 -2.09 4.53
CA VAL A 119 10.68 -2.36 5.68
C VAL A 119 10.37 -3.84 5.84
N THR A 120 10.39 -4.65 4.78
CA THR A 120 10.14 -6.10 4.89
C THR A 120 11.21 -6.85 5.69
N LYS A 121 12.41 -6.27 5.86
CA LYS A 121 13.46 -6.81 6.73
C LYS A 121 13.06 -6.80 8.21
N LEU A 122 12.17 -5.87 8.59
CA LEU A 122 11.73 -5.65 9.98
C LEU A 122 10.25 -5.97 10.18
N TYR A 123 9.45 -5.92 9.12
CA TYR A 123 8.00 -6.00 9.19
C TYR A 123 7.43 -7.03 8.22
N GLU A 124 6.37 -7.72 8.62
CA GLU A 124 5.44 -8.38 7.71
C GLU A 124 4.37 -7.38 7.30
N LEU A 125 4.19 -7.19 5.99
CA LEU A 125 3.34 -6.13 5.46
C LEU A 125 1.92 -6.63 5.17
N HIS A 126 0.94 -5.81 5.52
CA HIS A 126 -0.48 -6.03 5.26
C HIS A 126 -1.05 -4.78 4.60
N ILE A 127 -1.83 -4.94 3.52
CA ILE A 127 -2.65 -3.84 2.99
C ILE A 127 -3.91 -3.74 3.83
N TYR A 128 -4.24 -2.52 4.26
CA TYR A 128 -5.54 -2.18 4.81
C TYR A 128 -6.04 -0.91 4.14
N THR A 129 -7.18 -0.98 3.44
CA THR A 129 -7.68 0.18 2.70
C THR A 129 -9.20 0.30 2.80
N MET A 130 -9.69 1.53 2.68
CA MET A 130 -11.11 1.83 2.50
C MET A 130 -11.60 1.66 1.05
N GLY A 131 -10.71 1.27 0.12
CA GLY A 131 -11.09 0.83 -1.22
C GLY A 131 -11.86 -0.50 -1.22
N THR A 132 -12.50 -0.83 -2.35
CA THR A 132 -13.13 -2.15 -2.56
C THR A 132 -12.07 -3.25 -2.71
N ARG A 133 -12.49 -4.51 -2.60
CA ARG A 133 -11.59 -5.66 -2.75
C ARG A 133 -10.93 -5.69 -4.13
N ASN A 134 -11.74 -5.55 -5.18
CA ASN A 134 -11.24 -5.53 -6.57
C ASN A 134 -10.24 -4.39 -6.80
N TYR A 135 -10.45 -3.23 -6.16
CA TYR A 135 -9.51 -2.12 -6.24
C TYR A 135 -8.19 -2.44 -5.54
N ALA A 136 -8.25 -2.93 -4.29
CA ALA A 136 -7.07 -3.27 -3.52
C ALA A 136 -6.22 -4.35 -4.21
N GLU A 137 -6.85 -5.37 -4.79
CA GLU A 137 -6.17 -6.42 -5.55
C GLU A 137 -5.55 -5.88 -6.84
N ALA A 138 -6.25 -5.01 -7.57
CA ALA A 138 -5.72 -4.40 -8.78
C ALA A 138 -4.48 -3.54 -8.46
N VAL A 139 -4.55 -2.69 -7.44
CA VAL A 139 -3.38 -1.92 -6.98
C VAL A 139 -2.24 -2.84 -6.55
N ALA A 140 -2.52 -3.86 -5.74
CA ALA A 140 -1.52 -4.81 -5.27
C ALA A 140 -0.79 -5.49 -6.44
N LYS A 141 -1.53 -5.86 -7.50
CA LYS A 141 -0.95 -6.44 -8.71
C LYS A 141 0.00 -5.49 -9.43
N GLU A 142 -0.28 -4.19 -9.44
CA GLU A 142 0.56 -3.18 -10.08
C GLU A 142 1.82 -2.83 -9.26
N ILE A 143 1.79 -2.96 -7.93
CA ILE A 143 2.92 -2.61 -7.03
C ILE A 143 3.73 -3.80 -6.53
N ASP A 144 3.15 -5.00 -6.52
CA ASP A 144 3.72 -6.26 -6.02
C ASP A 144 3.28 -7.45 -6.91
N PRO A 145 3.65 -7.46 -8.20
CA PRO A 145 3.20 -8.47 -9.17
C PRO A 145 3.63 -9.90 -8.79
N ASP A 146 4.79 -10.04 -8.15
CA ASP A 146 5.36 -11.31 -7.71
C ASP A 146 4.87 -11.74 -6.32
N LYS A 147 4.02 -10.92 -5.67
CA LYS A 147 3.52 -11.15 -4.31
C LYS A 147 4.63 -11.31 -3.26
N GLU A 148 5.75 -10.61 -3.46
CA GLU A 148 6.91 -10.63 -2.57
C GLU A 148 6.58 -9.98 -1.22
N TYR A 149 5.83 -8.88 -1.24
CA TYR A 149 5.64 -8.00 -0.09
C TYR A 149 4.36 -8.31 0.70
N PHE A 150 3.21 -8.34 0.02
CA PHE A 150 1.90 -8.41 0.68
C PHE A 150 1.28 -9.80 0.65
N LYS A 151 1.66 -10.65 -0.32
CA LYS A 151 1.07 -11.99 -0.49
C LYS A 151 -0.45 -11.90 -0.57
N GLU A 152 -1.17 -12.65 0.28
CA GLU A 152 -2.63 -12.63 0.38
C GLU A 152 -3.14 -11.70 1.51
N ARG A 153 -2.26 -10.93 2.16
CA ARG A 153 -2.58 -10.09 3.32
C ARG A 153 -3.16 -8.74 2.91
N ILE A 154 -4.36 -8.77 2.35
CA ILE A 154 -5.10 -7.59 1.90
C ILE A 154 -6.44 -7.57 2.63
N LEU A 155 -6.72 -6.49 3.35
CA LEU A 155 -8.04 -6.20 3.89
C LEU A 155 -8.60 -4.94 3.24
N SER A 156 -9.80 -5.04 2.68
CA SER A 156 -10.47 -3.92 2.03
C SER A 156 -11.74 -3.54 2.80
N ARG A 157 -12.43 -2.49 2.34
CA ARG A 157 -13.74 -2.09 2.88
C ARG A 157 -14.79 -3.20 2.76
N ASP A 158 -14.69 -4.06 1.76
CA ASP A 158 -15.68 -5.12 1.56
C ASP A 158 -15.62 -6.17 2.70
N GLU A 159 -14.47 -6.27 3.39
CA GLU A 159 -14.27 -7.10 4.59
C GLU A 159 -14.26 -6.30 5.90
N SER A 160 -14.45 -4.97 5.85
CA SER A 160 -14.34 -4.08 7.03
C SER A 160 -15.52 -4.16 7.99
N GLY A 161 -16.54 -4.99 7.74
CA GLY A 161 -17.50 -5.40 8.77
C GLY A 161 -16.82 -6.13 9.95
N SER A 162 -15.60 -6.66 9.75
CA SER A 162 -14.74 -7.25 10.79
C SER A 162 -13.80 -6.25 11.49
N MET A 163 -13.99 -4.94 11.28
CA MET A 163 -13.09 -3.88 11.77
C MET A 163 -12.94 -3.86 13.30
N TYR A 164 -13.86 -4.46 14.05
CA TYR A 164 -13.68 -4.70 15.47
C TYR A 164 -12.53 -5.67 15.74
N ASP A 165 -12.33 -6.72 14.96
CA ASP A 165 -11.39 -7.78 15.34
C ASP A 165 -9.92 -7.36 15.17
N MET A 166 -9.55 -6.64 14.10
CA MET A 166 -8.15 -6.18 13.95
C MET A 166 -7.78 -4.96 14.81
N VAL A 167 -8.73 -4.06 15.09
CA VAL A 167 -8.49 -2.95 16.02
C VAL A 167 -8.57 -3.43 17.49
N GLN A 168 -9.38 -4.44 17.79
CA GLN A 168 -9.40 -5.12 19.11
C GLN A 168 -8.15 -5.99 19.33
N ILE A 169 -7.55 -6.58 18.30
CA ILE A 169 -6.22 -7.22 18.42
C ILE A 169 -5.17 -6.23 18.94
N GLN A 170 -5.30 -4.92 18.65
CA GLN A 170 -4.45 -3.88 19.25
C GLN A 170 -4.97 -3.34 20.61
N ARG A 171 -6.27 -3.38 20.89
CA ARG A 171 -6.87 -2.79 22.12
C ARG A 171 -7.11 -3.75 23.29
N VAL A 172 -7.23 -5.06 23.09
CA VAL A 172 -7.51 -6.04 24.17
C VAL A 172 -6.27 -6.31 25.05
N ARG A 173 -5.06 -5.97 24.60
CA ARG A 173 -3.82 -6.34 25.30
C ARG A 173 -3.22 -5.23 26.17
N ARG A 174 -4.04 -4.59 27.00
CA ARG A 174 -3.54 -3.75 28.12
C ARG A 174 -3.13 -4.53 29.37
N GLY A 175 -3.20 -5.87 29.37
CA GLY A 175 -3.04 -6.69 30.59
C GLY A 175 -2.10 -7.89 30.52
N VAL A 176 -1.34 -8.11 29.43
CA VAL A 176 -0.38 -9.22 29.36
C VAL A 176 0.90 -8.73 28.69
N GLU A 177 2.03 -8.92 29.37
CA GLU A 177 3.39 -8.52 28.96
C GLU A 177 3.90 -9.26 27.71
N ASN A 178 3.22 -9.13 26.56
CA ASN A 178 3.73 -9.56 25.26
C ASN A 178 3.35 -8.52 24.20
N PHE A 179 4.31 -7.67 23.88
CA PHE A 179 4.17 -6.52 22.98
C PHE A 179 3.97 -6.95 21.52
N TYR A 180 2.77 -6.74 20.98
CA TYR A 180 2.53 -6.66 19.53
C TYR A 180 2.69 -5.21 19.11
N PHE A 181 3.87 -4.86 18.62
CA PHE A 181 4.12 -3.53 18.06
C PHE A 181 3.65 -3.48 16.60
N GLY A 182 2.35 -3.36 16.38
CA GLY A 182 1.82 -2.97 15.08
C GLY A 182 2.00 -1.46 14.86
N ARG A 183 2.60 -1.04 13.74
CA ARG A 183 2.51 0.36 13.29
C ARG A 183 1.51 0.46 12.14
N ILE A 184 0.77 1.56 12.10
CA ILE A 184 -0.12 1.91 10.98
C ILE A 184 0.54 3.05 10.22
N LEU A 185 0.73 2.87 8.91
CA LEU A 185 1.10 3.95 8.01
C LEU A 185 -0.18 4.40 7.28
N GLU A 186 -0.72 5.53 7.68
CA GLU A 186 -1.94 6.13 7.11
C GLU A 186 -1.80 7.66 7.11
N THR A 187 -2.36 8.31 6.09
CA THR A 187 -2.32 9.78 5.95
C THR A 187 -3.57 10.49 6.47
N ARG A 188 -4.67 9.78 6.74
CA ARG A 188 -5.89 10.32 7.34
C ARG A 188 -5.88 10.13 8.86
N LEU A 189 -5.70 11.23 9.60
CA LEU A 189 -5.63 11.25 11.07
C LEU A 189 -6.94 10.85 11.79
N ASN A 190 -8.07 10.70 11.09
CA ASN A 190 -9.40 10.62 11.73
C ASN A 190 -10.06 9.24 11.73
N VAL A 191 -9.41 8.17 11.27
CA VAL A 191 -10.00 6.81 11.32
C VAL A 191 -9.65 6.09 12.64
N ALA A 192 -8.71 6.61 13.42
CA ALA A 192 -8.21 5.98 14.65
C ALA A 192 -8.73 6.58 15.98
N THR A 193 -9.56 7.62 15.97
CA THR A 193 -10.06 8.28 17.19
C THR A 193 -11.58 8.15 17.36
N PRO A 194 -12.10 7.69 18.51
CA PRO A 194 -13.51 7.80 18.84
C PRO A 194 -13.80 9.17 19.46
N THR A 195 -14.62 9.98 18.79
CA THR A 195 -15.50 10.98 19.44
C THR A 195 -16.86 10.30 19.61
N SER A 196 -17.54 10.28 20.75
CA SER A 196 -17.58 11.23 21.87
C SER A 196 -18.28 10.57 23.09
N PHE A 197 -17.88 11.02 24.29
CA PHE A 197 -18.49 10.97 25.63
C PHE A 197 -19.58 9.94 25.96
#